data_AF-A0A2Z2K6U9-F1
#
_entry.id   AF-A0A2Z2K6U9-F1
#
_cell.length_a   1.000
_cell.length_b   1.000
_cell.length_c   1.000
_cell.angle_alpha   90.00
_cell.angle_beta   90.00
_cell.angle_gamma   90.00
#
_symmetry.space_group_name_H-M   'P 1'
#
loop_
_entity.id
_entity.type
_entity.pdbx_description
1 polymer ?
#
loop_
_entity_poly.entity_id
_entity_poly.type
_entity_poly.pdbx_seq_one_letter_code
_entity_poly.pdbx_strand_id
1 'polypeptide(L)'
;MSNNQPEPHKIQAWSLINRKYLGQGVRVKRFRRPTRSQIRNRVLLAVLMAKDMKLSRLAEELSVSSRSVSAWVYEGRIPSSNNRDKACRLLGYPAHVLFNEALVRQSPIVCQPTPSRFMRRNLSGAPHSNIILTGLCMVYDFSVTDVSIWIGVHPGTFRKWLHYSLMPSQTLQEKAEDFFRIPRHILFADCETL
;
A
#
# COMPACT_ATOMS: atom_id res chain seq x y z
N MET A 1 -33.36 -33.02 11.32
CA MET A 1 -32.01 -32.44 11.54
C MET A 1 -31.35 -32.24 10.19
N SER A 2 -31.37 -31.02 9.64
CA SER A 2 -30.78 -30.71 8.33
C SER A 2 -29.44 -29.99 8.54
N ASN A 3 -28.36 -30.64 8.12
CA ASN A 3 -27.00 -30.11 8.13
C ASN A 3 -26.88 -28.90 7.20
N ASN A 4 -26.78 -27.69 7.76
CA ASN A 4 -26.35 -26.49 7.04
C ASN A 4 -24.83 -26.48 6.94
N GLN A 5 -24.28 -27.23 5.98
CA GLN A 5 -22.92 -27.00 5.48
C GLN A 5 -23.02 -25.96 4.35
N PRO A 6 -22.25 -24.86 4.37
CA PRO A 6 -22.23 -23.91 3.27
C PRO A 6 -21.64 -24.60 2.03
N GLU A 7 -22.39 -24.60 0.93
CA GLU A 7 -21.99 -25.27 -0.31
C GLU A 7 -20.64 -24.78 -0.85
N PRO A 8 -19.83 -25.67 -1.46
CA PRO A 8 -18.54 -25.35 -2.07
C PRO A 8 -18.73 -24.62 -3.42
N HIS A 9 -19.51 -23.55 -3.43
CA HIS A 9 -19.65 -22.69 -4.60
C HIS A 9 -18.77 -21.46 -4.44
N LYS A 10 -17.73 -21.35 -5.27
CA LYS A 10 -17.23 -20.07 -5.83
C LYS A 10 -15.94 -20.15 -6.66
N ILE A 11 -15.33 -21.30 -6.94
CA ILE A 11 -14.13 -21.32 -7.80
C ILE A 11 -14.48 -21.46 -9.29
N GLN A 12 -15.37 -22.39 -9.65
CA GLN A 12 -15.77 -22.61 -11.05
C GLN A 12 -16.60 -21.48 -11.64
N ALA A 13 -17.48 -20.85 -10.86
CA ALA A 13 -18.25 -19.69 -11.30
C ALA A 13 -17.34 -18.48 -11.63
N TRP A 14 -16.27 -18.29 -10.85
CA TRP A 14 -15.29 -17.24 -11.10
C TRP A 14 -14.39 -17.53 -12.29
N SER A 15 -14.09 -18.80 -12.59
CA SER A 15 -13.32 -19.16 -13.79
C SER A 15 -14.12 -18.91 -15.07
N LEU A 16 -15.43 -19.19 -15.07
CA LEU A 16 -16.33 -18.93 -16.20
C LEU A 16 -16.47 -17.43 -16.51
N ILE A 17 -16.61 -16.57 -15.48
CA ILE A 17 -16.69 -15.11 -15.66
C ILE A 17 -15.38 -14.53 -16.25
N ASN A 18 -14.24 -15.13 -15.88
CA ASN A 18 -12.92 -14.66 -16.30
C ASN A 18 -12.41 -15.33 -17.58
N ARG A 19 -13.17 -16.24 -18.19
CA ARG A 19 -12.80 -16.97 -19.42
C ARG A 19 -12.55 -16.04 -20.61
N LYS A 20 -13.22 -14.87 -20.65
CA LYS A 20 -12.98 -13.82 -21.65
C LYS A 20 -11.63 -13.09 -21.52
N TYR A 21 -10.92 -13.27 -20.40
CA TYR A 21 -9.62 -12.65 -20.13
C TYR A 21 -8.46 -13.65 -20.15
N LEU A 22 -8.75 -14.96 -20.25
CA LEU A 22 -7.74 -16.01 -20.40
C LEU A 22 -7.08 -15.88 -21.78
N GLY A 23 -5.75 -15.79 -21.81
CA GLY A 23 -4.95 -15.67 -23.03
C GLY A 23 -4.71 -14.23 -23.53
N GLN A 24 -5.46 -13.24 -23.06
CA GLN A 24 -5.34 -11.85 -23.56
C GLN A 24 -4.31 -10.99 -22.81
N GLY A 25 -3.55 -11.54 -21.86
CA GLY A 25 -2.62 -10.76 -21.04
C GLY A 25 -3.30 -9.63 -20.26
N VAL A 26 -4.61 -9.70 -20.05
CA VAL A 26 -5.38 -8.67 -19.34
C VAL A 26 -5.00 -8.71 -17.87
N ARG A 27 -4.08 -7.81 -17.49
CA ARG A 27 -3.80 -7.49 -16.08
C ARG A 27 -5.05 -6.84 -15.50
N VAL A 28 -5.95 -7.64 -14.94
CA VAL A 28 -7.00 -7.14 -14.04
C VAL A 28 -6.28 -6.34 -12.95
N LYS A 29 -6.51 -5.03 -12.89
CA LYS A 29 -5.94 -4.17 -11.83
C LYS A 29 -6.41 -4.75 -10.49
N ARG A 30 -5.48 -5.35 -9.73
CA ARG A 30 -5.79 -6.04 -8.45
C ARG A 30 -6.43 -5.10 -7.41
N PHE A 31 -6.14 -3.81 -7.54
CA PHE A 31 -6.77 -2.74 -6.79
C PHE A 31 -7.55 -1.85 -7.76
N ARG A 32 -8.88 -1.81 -7.60
CA ARG A 32 -9.71 -0.80 -8.27
C ARG A 32 -9.40 0.53 -7.60
N ARG A 33 -8.68 1.43 -8.30
CA ARG A 33 -8.51 2.80 -7.83
C ARG A 33 -9.89 3.46 -7.85
N PRO A 34 -10.39 4.00 -6.74
CA PRO A 34 -11.58 4.81 -6.80
C PRO A 34 -11.29 6.06 -7.63
N THR A 35 -12.05 6.26 -8.69
CA THR A 35 -11.92 7.40 -9.62
C THR A 35 -12.32 8.73 -9.00
N ARG A 36 -12.91 8.73 -7.80
CA ARG A 36 -13.46 9.93 -7.12
C ARG A 36 -13.14 10.06 -5.63
N SER A 37 -12.57 9.06 -4.96
CA SER A 37 -12.28 9.18 -3.52
C SER A 37 -10.79 9.39 -3.26
N GLN A 38 -10.49 10.51 -2.61
CA GLN A 38 -9.19 10.77 -2.02
C GLN A 38 -8.81 9.60 -1.10
N ILE A 39 -7.57 9.12 -1.21
CA ILE A 39 -7.04 8.11 -0.30
C ILE A 39 -6.52 8.88 0.92
N ARG A 40 -7.26 8.82 2.04
CA ARG A 40 -6.92 9.55 3.27
C ARG A 40 -5.77 8.87 4.02
N ASN A 41 -5.84 7.56 4.20
CA ASN A 41 -4.76 6.78 4.80
C ASN A 41 -3.90 6.11 3.72
N ARG A 42 -2.97 6.90 3.20
CA ARG A 42 -2.07 6.54 2.09
C ARG A 42 -1.06 5.48 2.51
N VAL A 43 -0.63 5.49 3.77
CA VAL A 43 0.32 4.54 4.36
C VAL A 43 -0.32 3.16 4.52
N LEU A 44 -1.52 3.07 5.09
CA LEU A 44 -2.22 1.79 5.21
C LEU A 44 -2.46 1.15 3.84
N LEU A 45 -2.91 1.93 2.85
CA LEU A 45 -3.10 1.40 1.51
C LEU A 45 -1.77 0.98 0.87
N ALA A 46 -0.69 1.74 1.06
CA ALA A 46 0.64 1.39 0.57
C ALA A 46 1.09 0.02 1.11
N VAL A 47 1.01 -0.19 2.43
CA VAL A 47 1.35 -1.46 3.07
C VAL A 47 0.53 -2.61 2.49
N LEU A 48 -0.79 -2.43 2.34
CA LEU A 48 -1.68 -3.44 1.78
C LEU A 48 -1.34 -3.77 0.33
N MET A 49 -1.05 -2.76 -0.50
CA MET A 49 -0.67 -2.96 -1.90
C MET A 49 0.65 -3.71 -2.03
N ALA A 50 1.66 -3.32 -1.24
CA ALA A 50 2.96 -3.96 -1.25
C ALA A 50 2.90 -5.42 -0.76
N LYS A 51 2.09 -5.71 0.28
CA LYS A 51 1.85 -7.06 0.79
C LYS A 51 0.86 -7.90 -0.04
N ASP A 52 0.36 -7.38 -1.16
CA ASP A 52 -0.70 -8.01 -1.98
C ASP A 52 -1.96 -8.37 -1.19
N MET A 53 -2.26 -7.63 -0.12
CA MET A 53 -3.39 -7.85 0.76
C MET A 53 -4.57 -6.96 0.34
N LYS A 54 -5.71 -7.57 0.01
CA LYS A 54 -6.94 -6.85 -0.33
C LYS A 54 -7.62 -6.34 0.95
N LEU A 55 -8.42 -5.27 0.83
CA LEU A 55 -9.23 -4.74 1.93
C LEU A 55 -10.18 -5.79 2.52
N SER A 56 -10.77 -6.65 1.67
CA SER A 56 -11.64 -7.73 2.12
C SER A 56 -10.89 -8.77 2.95
N ARG A 57 -9.68 -9.14 2.53
CA ARG A 57 -8.82 -10.06 3.28
C ARG A 57 -8.43 -9.47 4.62
N LEU A 58 -8.02 -8.19 4.66
CA LEU A 58 -7.75 -7.52 5.93
C LEU A 58 -8.98 -7.51 6.84
N ALA A 59 -10.16 -7.29 6.29
CA ALA A 59 -11.40 -7.29 7.07
C ALA A 59 -11.70 -8.67 7.70
N GLU A 60 -11.50 -9.75 6.92
CA GLU A 60 -11.62 -11.14 7.38
C GLU A 60 -10.64 -11.44 8.51
N GLU A 61 -9.35 -11.14 8.33
CA GLU A 61 -8.29 -11.38 9.33
C GLU A 61 -8.53 -10.61 10.66
N LEU A 62 -9.16 -9.43 10.58
CA LEU A 62 -9.47 -8.61 11.75
C LEU A 62 -10.85 -8.90 12.35
N SER A 63 -11.67 -9.72 11.70
CA SER A 63 -13.08 -9.96 12.03
C SER A 63 -13.91 -8.67 12.10
N VAL A 64 -13.74 -7.79 11.09
CA VAL A 64 -14.50 -6.54 10.95
C VAL A 64 -15.17 -6.47 9.58
N SER A 65 -16.12 -5.55 9.40
CA SER A 65 -16.74 -5.37 8.09
C SER A 65 -15.75 -4.79 7.07
N SER A 66 -15.86 -5.22 5.80
CA SER A 66 -15.10 -4.61 4.69
C SER A 66 -15.35 -3.10 4.57
N ARG A 67 -16.55 -2.63 4.97
CA ARG A 67 -16.89 -1.21 5.02
C ARG A 67 -16.06 -0.46 6.05
N SER A 68 -15.80 -1.04 7.21
CA SER A 68 -14.95 -0.45 8.24
C SER A 68 -13.53 -0.24 7.73
N VAL A 69 -12.94 -1.26 7.13
CA VAL A 69 -11.58 -1.17 6.54
C VAL A 69 -11.53 -0.15 5.41
N SER A 70 -12.56 -0.11 4.55
CA SER A 70 -12.70 0.90 3.50
C SER A 70 -12.74 2.33 4.09
N ALA A 71 -13.50 2.55 5.16
CA ALA A 71 -13.57 3.85 5.83
C ALA A 71 -12.22 4.26 6.45
N TRP A 72 -11.44 3.30 6.98
CA TRP A 72 -10.10 3.60 7.49
C TRP A 72 -9.15 4.10 6.39
N VAL A 73 -9.27 3.57 5.17
CA VAL A 73 -8.40 3.93 4.05
C VAL A 73 -8.87 5.20 3.33
N TYR A 74 -10.15 5.25 2.94
CA TYR A 74 -10.64 6.30 2.03
C TYR A 74 -11.29 7.47 2.76
N GLU A 75 -11.91 7.24 3.91
CA GLU A 75 -12.54 8.31 4.71
C GLU A 75 -11.60 8.84 5.80
N GLY A 76 -10.53 8.08 6.13
CA GLY A 76 -9.59 8.44 7.18
C GLY A 76 -10.14 8.20 8.59
N ARG A 77 -11.17 7.36 8.72
CA ARG A 77 -11.76 7.03 10.03
C ARG A 77 -10.75 6.25 10.87
N ILE A 78 -10.47 6.73 12.09
CA ILE A 78 -9.57 6.03 13.01
C ILE A 78 -10.29 4.82 13.61
N PRO A 79 -9.69 3.60 13.59
CA PRO A 79 -10.27 2.43 14.23
C PRO A 79 -10.35 2.59 15.75
N SER A 80 -11.20 1.79 16.41
CA SER A 80 -11.15 1.61 17.86
C SER A 80 -9.80 1.01 18.28
N SER A 81 -9.38 1.19 19.54
CA SER A 81 -8.09 0.70 20.02
C SER A 81 -7.90 -0.80 19.73
N ASN A 82 -8.88 -1.63 20.08
CA ASN A 82 -8.83 -3.08 19.82
C ASN A 82 -8.58 -3.42 18.34
N ASN A 83 -9.30 -2.77 17.42
CA ASN A 83 -9.13 -3.02 15.99
C ASN A 83 -7.81 -2.47 15.45
N ARG A 84 -7.36 -1.33 15.99
CA ARG A 84 -6.06 -0.73 15.68
C ARG A 84 -4.93 -1.67 16.11
N ASP A 85 -4.99 -2.22 17.32
CA ASP A 85 -3.97 -3.12 17.87
C ASP A 85 -3.88 -4.42 17.08
N LYS A 86 -5.04 -5.00 16.70
CA LYS A 86 -5.08 -6.16 15.79
C LYS A 86 -4.43 -5.85 14.44
N ALA A 87 -4.77 -4.71 13.83
CA ALA A 87 -4.20 -4.30 12.55
C ALA A 87 -2.69 -4.05 12.64
N CYS A 88 -2.22 -3.39 13.70
CA CYS A 88 -0.81 -3.15 13.97
C CYS A 88 -0.03 -4.45 14.12
N ARG A 89 -0.56 -5.41 14.89
CA ARG A 89 0.05 -6.74 15.07
C ARG A 89 0.11 -7.52 13.76
N LEU A 90 -0.99 -7.56 13.02
CA LEU A 90 -1.08 -8.30 11.76
C LEU A 90 -0.15 -7.73 10.69
N LEU A 91 -0.06 -6.40 10.60
CA LEU A 91 0.72 -5.72 9.58
C LEU A 91 2.17 -5.46 9.99
N GLY A 92 2.51 -5.60 11.28
CA GLY A 92 3.88 -5.45 11.78
C GLY A 92 4.34 -4.00 11.93
N TYR A 93 3.43 -3.07 12.20
CA TYR A 93 3.74 -1.65 12.36
C TYR A 93 3.03 -1.06 13.57
N PRO A 94 3.63 -0.06 14.24
CA PRO A 94 2.98 0.63 15.34
C PRO A 94 1.85 1.56 14.86
N ALA A 95 0.97 1.93 15.79
CA ALA A 95 -0.19 2.77 15.50
C ALA A 95 0.18 4.15 14.92
N HIS A 96 1.29 4.75 15.38
CA HIS A 96 1.74 6.06 14.91
C HIS A 96 2.28 6.03 13.47
N VAL A 97 2.57 4.85 12.91
CA VAL A 97 2.94 4.65 11.51
C VAL A 97 1.68 4.42 10.67
N LEU A 98 0.84 3.44 11.03
CA LEU A 98 -0.33 3.04 10.22
C LEU A 98 -1.51 4.01 10.31
N PHE A 99 -1.70 4.66 11.45
CA PHE A 99 -2.87 5.48 11.76
C PHE A 99 -2.47 6.85 12.30
N ASN A 100 -1.39 7.43 11.76
CA ASN A 100 -0.96 8.79 12.09
C ASN A 100 -2.08 9.79 11.79
N GLU A 101 -2.72 10.33 12.83
CA GLU A 101 -3.91 11.16 12.66
C GLU A 101 -3.63 12.46 11.91
N ALA A 102 -2.49 13.09 12.16
CA ALA A 102 -2.10 14.32 11.47
C ALA A 102 -1.99 14.07 9.96
N LEU A 103 -1.32 12.98 9.58
CA LEU A 103 -1.21 12.56 8.18
C LEU A 103 -2.56 12.25 7.54
N VAL A 104 -3.42 11.49 8.24
CA VAL A 104 -4.71 11.05 7.72
C VAL A 104 -5.68 12.23 7.55
N ARG A 105 -5.66 13.19 8.47
CA ARG A 105 -6.51 14.39 8.41
C ARG A 105 -6.08 15.32 7.28
N GLN A 106 -4.78 15.61 7.16
CA GLN A 106 -4.26 16.52 6.12
C GLN A 106 -4.30 15.85 4.74
N SER A 107 -3.79 14.63 4.65
CA SER A 107 -3.70 13.77 3.46
C SER A 107 -3.57 14.53 2.13
N PRO A 108 -2.51 15.33 1.94
CA PRO A 108 -2.35 16.15 0.75
C PRO A 108 -2.28 15.30 -0.52
N ILE A 109 -2.75 15.88 -1.62
CA ILE A 109 -2.62 15.28 -2.94
C ILE A 109 -1.17 15.43 -3.38
N VAL A 110 -0.54 14.32 -3.78
CA VAL A 110 0.79 14.35 -4.41
C VAL A 110 0.58 14.51 -5.91
N CYS A 111 1.01 15.63 -6.45
CA CYS A 111 0.93 15.91 -7.88
C CYS A 111 2.02 15.14 -8.63
N GLN A 112 1.64 14.56 -9.78
CA GLN A 112 2.59 14.00 -10.74
C GLN A 112 3.15 15.14 -11.60
N PRO A 113 4.48 15.39 -11.60
CA PRO A 113 5.07 16.36 -12.51
C PRO A 113 4.87 15.96 -13.98
N THR A 114 5.02 14.66 -14.26
CA THR A 114 4.80 14.05 -15.58
C THR A 114 4.08 12.70 -15.44
N PRO A 115 3.40 12.21 -16.49
CA PRO A 115 2.78 10.89 -16.46
C PRO A 115 3.78 9.81 -16.11
N SER A 116 3.41 8.93 -15.18
CA SER A 116 4.27 7.85 -14.71
C SER A 116 3.50 6.55 -14.54
N ARG A 117 4.22 5.42 -14.54
CA ARG A 117 3.62 4.09 -14.40
C ARG A 117 4.48 3.17 -13.55
N PHE A 118 3.90 2.64 -12.48
CA PHE A 118 4.58 1.67 -11.63
C PHE A 118 4.64 0.28 -12.30
N MET A 119 5.83 -0.33 -12.33
CA MET A 119 6.04 -1.68 -12.85
C MET A 119 6.41 -2.67 -11.73
N ARG A 120 5.45 -3.54 -11.38
CA ARG A 120 5.63 -4.55 -10.31
C ARG A 120 6.75 -5.56 -10.55
N ARG A 121 7.20 -5.77 -11.80
CA ARG A 121 8.30 -6.70 -12.12
C ARG A 121 9.60 -6.34 -11.38
N ASN A 122 9.73 -5.11 -10.91
CA ASN A 122 10.93 -4.65 -10.18
C ASN A 122 10.93 -5.07 -8.70
N LEU A 123 9.90 -5.73 -8.17
CA LEU A 123 9.81 -6.12 -6.75
C LEU A 123 10.42 -7.49 -6.43
N SER A 124 10.85 -8.26 -7.43
CA SER A 124 11.27 -9.65 -7.23
C SER A 124 12.72 -9.76 -6.76
N GLY A 125 12.92 -10.31 -5.57
CA GLY A 125 14.15 -11.03 -5.20
C GLY A 125 14.98 -10.44 -4.07
N ALA A 126 14.60 -9.29 -3.50
CA ALA A 126 15.42 -8.69 -2.44
C ALA A 126 15.00 -9.19 -1.05
N PRO A 127 15.97 -9.54 -0.17
CA PRO A 127 15.70 -10.15 1.13
C PRO A 127 15.01 -9.20 2.12
N HIS A 128 15.26 -7.89 2.01
CA HIS A 128 14.67 -6.85 2.84
C HIS A 128 14.16 -5.73 1.95
N SER A 129 12.91 -5.30 2.10
CA SER A 129 12.35 -4.24 1.27
C SER A 129 11.62 -3.21 2.12
N ASN A 130 11.73 -1.93 1.74
CA ASN A 130 10.91 -0.88 2.30
C ASN A 130 9.50 -0.96 1.68
N ILE A 131 8.60 -1.61 2.42
CA ILE A 131 7.22 -1.90 2.04
C ILE A 131 6.42 -0.61 1.92
N ILE A 132 6.61 0.35 2.84
CA ILE A 132 5.87 1.62 2.83
C ILE A 132 6.21 2.42 1.58
N LEU A 133 7.49 2.69 1.34
CA LEU A 133 7.96 3.48 0.19
C LEU A 133 7.60 2.80 -1.14
N THR A 134 7.76 1.49 -1.21
CA THR A 134 7.34 0.69 -2.37
C THR A 134 5.84 0.81 -2.61
N GLY A 135 5.04 0.65 -1.56
CA GLY A 135 3.59 0.73 -1.62
C GLY A 135 3.09 2.11 -2.04
N LEU A 136 3.75 3.18 -1.61
CA LEU A 136 3.42 4.54 -2.02
C LEU A 136 3.61 4.74 -3.52
N CYS A 137 4.70 4.24 -4.10
CA CYS A 137 4.88 4.23 -5.55
C CYS A 137 3.73 3.48 -6.27
N MET A 138 3.23 2.38 -5.69
CA MET A 138 2.07 1.66 -6.23
C MET A 138 0.76 2.44 -6.13
N VAL A 139 0.52 3.08 -4.98
CA VAL A 139 -0.68 3.89 -4.69
C VAL A 139 -0.84 4.97 -5.76
N TYR A 140 0.23 5.73 -6.01
CA TYR A 140 0.20 6.83 -6.96
C TYR A 140 0.60 6.48 -8.40
N ASP A 141 0.92 5.21 -8.67
CA ASP A 141 1.43 4.77 -9.99
C ASP A 141 2.78 5.36 -10.41
N PHE A 142 3.60 5.79 -9.46
CA PHE A 142 4.89 6.36 -9.81
C PHE A 142 5.91 5.27 -10.11
N SER A 143 6.64 5.39 -11.22
CA SER A 143 7.80 4.56 -11.48
C SER A 143 8.95 4.96 -10.55
N VAL A 144 9.74 3.98 -10.15
CA VAL A 144 10.91 4.19 -9.27
C VAL A 144 11.90 5.18 -9.90
N THR A 145 12.06 5.13 -11.22
CA THR A 145 12.94 6.03 -11.98
C THR A 145 12.39 7.45 -11.96
N ASP A 146 11.10 7.66 -12.23
CA ASP A 146 10.53 9.00 -12.31
C ASP A 146 10.57 9.71 -10.95
N VAL A 147 10.19 9.01 -9.87
CA VAL A 147 10.31 9.56 -8.51
C VAL A 147 11.74 9.99 -8.22
N SER A 148 12.71 9.14 -8.53
CA SER A 148 14.13 9.44 -8.29
C SER A 148 14.58 10.71 -9.01
N ILE A 149 14.13 10.91 -10.26
CA ILE A 149 14.42 12.12 -11.03
C ILE A 149 13.73 13.34 -10.40
N TRP A 150 12.45 13.23 -10.03
CA TRP A 150 11.69 14.34 -9.45
C TRP A 150 12.22 14.81 -8.11
N ILE A 151 12.76 13.92 -7.28
CA ILE A 151 13.39 14.27 -6.00
C ILE A 151 14.89 14.58 -6.14
N GLY A 152 15.46 14.50 -7.35
CA GLY A 152 16.88 14.74 -7.60
C GLY A 152 17.80 13.73 -6.89
N VAL A 153 17.49 12.45 -7.02
CA VAL A 153 18.24 11.30 -6.49
C VAL A 153 18.55 10.33 -7.61
N HIS A 154 19.76 9.79 -7.65
CA HIS A 154 20.13 8.82 -8.67
C HIS A 154 19.21 7.57 -8.59
N PRO A 155 18.67 7.05 -9.72
CA PRO A 155 17.73 5.91 -9.70
C PRO A 155 18.27 4.67 -9.00
N GLY A 156 19.58 4.42 -9.10
CA GLY A 156 20.24 3.32 -8.39
C GLY A 156 20.23 3.49 -6.87
N THR A 157 20.34 4.73 -6.38
CA THR A 157 20.28 5.04 -4.95
C THR A 157 18.86 4.89 -4.42
N PHE A 158 17.87 5.43 -5.14
CA PHE A 158 16.46 5.29 -4.75
C PHE A 158 16.04 3.81 -4.72
N ARG A 159 16.47 3.01 -5.71
CA ARG A 159 16.30 1.54 -5.68
C ARG A 159 16.88 0.88 -4.44
N LYS A 160 18.02 1.35 -3.92
CA LYS A 160 18.58 0.79 -2.68
C LYS A 160 17.69 1.03 -1.46
N TRP A 161 17.00 2.17 -1.41
CA TRP A 161 16.04 2.45 -0.33
C TRP A 161 14.85 1.49 -0.41
N LEU A 162 14.33 1.22 -1.61
CA LEU A 162 13.19 0.33 -1.81
C LEU A 162 13.55 -1.15 -1.60
N HIS A 163 14.67 -1.62 -2.16
CA HIS A 163 15.00 -3.04 -2.27
C HIS A 163 16.00 -3.55 -1.24
N TYR A 164 16.69 -2.70 -0.49
CA TYR A 164 17.61 -3.16 0.55
C TYR A 164 17.33 -2.51 1.90
N SER A 165 16.21 -1.79 2.01
CA SER A 165 15.88 -0.97 3.18
C SER A 165 17.06 -0.09 3.65
N LEU A 166 17.89 0.37 2.71
CA LEU A 166 19.05 1.20 3.06
C LEU A 166 18.58 2.57 3.53
N MET A 167 18.89 2.90 4.79
CA MET A 167 18.59 4.21 5.36
C MET A 167 19.34 5.32 4.59
N PRO A 168 18.65 6.32 4.03
CA PRO A 168 19.31 7.44 3.36
C PRO A 168 19.95 8.41 4.37
N SER A 169 20.83 9.29 3.89
CA SER A 169 21.25 10.45 4.68
C SER A 169 20.08 11.40 4.94
N GLN A 170 20.17 12.21 6.00
CA GLN A 170 19.09 13.09 6.45
C GLN A 170 18.56 14.01 5.34
N THR A 171 19.45 14.64 4.57
CA THR A 171 19.09 15.50 3.42
C THR A 171 18.32 14.74 2.33
N LEU A 172 18.64 13.46 2.12
CA LEU A 172 17.95 12.63 1.15
C LEU A 172 16.59 12.14 1.67
N GLN A 173 16.48 11.93 2.98
CA GLN A 173 15.20 11.64 3.62
C GLN A 173 14.25 12.84 3.52
N GLU A 174 14.75 14.07 3.69
CA GLU A 174 13.97 15.32 3.58
C GLU A 174 13.35 15.47 2.19
N LYS A 175 14.14 15.22 1.13
CA LYS A 175 13.63 15.22 -0.25
C LYS A 175 12.46 14.25 -0.45
N ALA A 176 12.54 13.06 0.15
CA ALA A 176 11.46 12.08 0.07
C ALA A 176 10.25 12.49 0.92
N GLU A 177 10.48 13.03 2.12
CA GLU A 177 9.44 13.57 3.01
C GLU A 177 8.65 14.70 2.34
N ASP A 178 9.34 15.64 1.69
CA ASP A 178 8.73 16.74 0.96
C ASP A 178 7.91 16.27 -0.24
N PHE A 179 8.43 15.29 -0.98
CA PHE A 179 7.75 14.76 -2.16
C PHE A 179 6.49 13.96 -1.79
N PHE A 180 6.61 12.99 -0.89
CA PHE A 180 5.48 12.15 -0.49
C PHE A 180 4.53 12.84 0.49
N ARG A 181 4.98 13.93 1.12
CA ARG A 181 4.30 14.63 2.22
C ARG A 181 3.96 13.65 3.35
N ILE A 182 4.95 12.86 3.74
CA ILE A 182 4.88 11.86 4.81
C ILE A 182 6.16 11.98 5.62
N PRO A 183 6.09 12.07 6.97
CA PRO A 183 7.28 12.18 7.81
C PRO A 183 8.32 11.09 7.55
N ARG A 184 9.60 11.45 7.55
CA ARG A 184 10.70 10.50 7.26
C ARG A 184 10.70 9.24 8.15
N HIS A 185 10.37 9.38 9.44
CA HIS A 185 10.28 8.24 10.37
C HIS A 185 9.19 7.23 9.98
N ILE A 186 8.15 7.65 9.24
CA ILE A 186 7.14 6.75 8.68
C ILE A 186 7.63 6.17 7.35
N LEU A 187 8.21 6.99 6.47
CA LEU A 187 8.69 6.56 5.16
C LEU A 187 9.77 5.48 5.26
N PHE A 188 10.63 5.55 6.29
CA PHE A 188 11.77 4.65 6.49
C PHE A 188 11.61 3.73 7.70
N ALA A 189 10.38 3.52 8.19
CA ALA A 189 10.12 2.61 9.31
C ALA A 189 10.62 1.17 9.05
N ASP A 190 10.63 0.73 7.78
CA ASP A 190 11.14 -0.57 7.35
C ASP A 190 12.69 -0.67 7.31
N CYS A 191 13.38 0.45 7.56
CA CYS A 191 14.84 0.52 7.61
C CYS A 191 15.40 0.38 9.02
N GLU A 192 14.56 0.62 10.05
CA GLU A 192 14.96 0.55 11.46
C GLU A 192 14.91 -0.88 12.04
N THR A 193 14.33 -1.83 11.31
CA THR A 193 14.15 -3.23 11.75
C THR A 193 15.30 -4.17 11.36
N LEU A 194 16.51 -3.63 11.14
CA LEU A 194 17.74 -4.41 10.85
C LEU A 194 18.63 -4.51 12.09
#